data_AF-A0A515CW76-F1
#
_entry.id   AF-A0A515CW76-F1
#
_cell.length_a   1.000
_cell.length_b   1.000
_cell.length_c   1.000
_cell.angle_alpha   90.00
_cell.angle_beta   90.00
_cell.angle_gamma   90.00
#
_symmetry.space_group_name_H-M   'P 1'
#
loop_
_entity.id
_entity.type
_entity.pdbx_description
1 polymer ?
#
loop_
_entity_poly.entity_id
_entity_poly.type
_entity_poly.pdbx_seq_one_letter_code
_entity_poly.pdbx_strand_id
1 'polypeptide(L)' 'MALEFTVLAGKPDDDDGRYCENIKFCDSADSFEAAQKIISDNKLYTYPICRIEVTGFCS' A
#
# COMPACT_ATOMS: atom_id res chain seq x y z
N MET A 1 -11.52 -5.38 18.33
CA MET A 1 -10.70 -5.79 17.18
C MET A 1 -10.97 -4.84 16.03
N ALA A 2 -10.06 -3.90 15.82
CA ALA A 2 -10.09 -3.02 14.65
C ALA A 2 -9.42 -3.74 13.47
N LEU A 3 -9.87 -3.49 12.24
CA LEU A 3 -9.20 -3.99 11.05
C LEU A 3 -7.89 -3.21 10.87
N GLU A 4 -6.82 -3.92 10.50
CA GLU A 4 -5.55 -3.29 10.12
C GLU A 4 -5.44 -3.23 8.59
N PHE A 5 -5.12 -2.05 8.08
CA PHE A 5 -4.95 -1.80 6.65
C PHE A 5 -3.51 -1.40 6.37
N THR A 6 -2.93 -1.97 5.32
CA THR A 6 -1.61 -1.58 4.83
C THR A 6 -1.74 -0.95 3.45
N VAL A 7 -1.20 0.26 3.30
CA VAL A 7 -1.11 0.99 2.05
C VAL A 7 0.23 0.68 1.39
N LEU A 8 0.18 0.10 0.20
CA LEU A 8 1.35 -0.21 -0.61
C LEU A 8 1.32 0.62 -1.89
N ALA A 9 2.43 1.30 -2.19
CA ALA A 9 2.62 1.92 -3.49
C ALA A 9 4.05 1.72 -4.02
N GLY A 10 4.17 1.55 -5.33
CA GLY A 10 5.44 1.20 -5.95
C GLY A 10 5.35 1.06 -7.44
N LYS A 11 6.34 0.40 -8.02
CA LYS A 11 6.40 0.15 -9.46
C LYS A 11 6.76 -1.29 -9.76
N PRO A 12 6.30 -1.84 -10.90
CA PRO A 12 6.82 -3.10 -11.37
C PRO A 12 8.30 -2.93 -11.68
N ASP A 13 9.07 -3.95 -11.36
CA ASP A 13 10.50 -4.02 -11.58
C ASP A 13 10.82 -5.43 -12.12
N ASP A 14 11.91 -5.54 -12.85
CA ASP A 14 12.33 -6.79 -13.49
C ASP A 14 13.69 -7.16 -12.92
N ASP A 15 13.68 -8.14 -12.01
CA ASP A 15 14.88 -8.67 -11.38
C ASP A 15 15.18 -10.02 -12.02
N ASP A 16 16.22 -10.06 -12.86
CA ASP A 16 16.69 -11.25 -13.59
C ASP A 16 15.58 -11.95 -14.42
N GLY A 17 14.75 -11.16 -15.13
CA GLY A 17 13.67 -11.68 -15.98
C GLY A 17 12.43 -12.16 -15.22
N ARG A 18 12.33 -11.82 -13.92
CA ARG A 18 11.14 -12.07 -13.10
C ARG A 18 10.48 -10.75 -12.73
N TYR A 19 9.16 -10.69 -12.93
CA TYR A 19 8.32 -9.62 -12.41
C TYR A 19 8.43 -9.58 -10.88
N CYS A 20 8.85 -8.44 -10.35
CA CYS A 20 8.78 -8.15 -8.92
C CYS A 20 8.09 -6.81 -8.68
N GLU A 21 7.34 -6.71 -7.59
CA GLU A 21 6.72 -5.46 -7.16
C GLU A 21 7.73 -4.70 -6.30
N ASN A 22 8.35 -3.66 -6.87
CA ASN A 22 9.27 -2.79 -6.13
C ASN A 22 8.46 -1.73 -5.36
N ILE A 23 7.99 -2.13 -4.18
CA ILE A 23 7.25 -1.28 -3.26
C ILE A 23 8.17 -0.15 -2.76
N LYS A 24 7.75 1.10 -2.99
CA LYS A 24 8.46 2.32 -2.57
C LYS A 24 7.85 2.97 -1.34
N PHE A 25 6.59 2.66 -1.07
CA PHE A 25 5.84 3.18 0.05
C PHE A 25 5.07 2.05 0.71
N CYS A 26 5.19 1.95 2.03
CA CYS A 26 4.48 1.00 2.88
C CYS A 26 4.12 1.72 4.18
N ASP A 27 2.83 1.84 4.47
CA ASP A 27 2.35 2.47 5.70
C ASP A 27 1.07 1.78 6.18
N SER A 28 0.79 1.85 7.48
CA SER A 28 -0.36 1.20 8.11
C SER A 28 -1.43 2.21 8.51
N ALA A 29 -2.69 1.78 8.48
CA ALA A 29 -3.84 2.58 8.87
C ALA A 29 -4.88 1.73 9.62
N ASP A 30 -5.54 2.36 10.59
CA ASP A 30 -6.56 1.70 11.43
C ASP A 30 -7.97 1.72 10.80
N SER A 31 -8.12 2.36 9.64
CA SER A 31 -9.36 2.41 8.88
C SER A 31 -9.10 2.58 7.38
N PHE A 32 -10.09 2.19 6.57
CA PHE A 32 -10.04 2.37 5.13
C PHE A 32 -9.97 3.86 4.73
N GLU A 33 -10.69 4.72 5.44
CA GLU A 33 -10.67 6.17 5.19
C GLU A 33 -9.29 6.78 5.50
N ALA A 34 -8.64 6.33 6.58
CA ALA A 34 -7.27 6.73 6.89
C ALA A 34 -6.30 6.25 5.80
N ALA A 35 -6.43 5.00 5.33
CA ALA A 35 -5.64 4.48 4.22
C ALA A 35 -5.83 5.28 2.92
N GLN A 36 -7.08 5.64 2.57
CA GLN A 36 -7.37 6.50 1.42
C GLN A 36 -6.78 7.90 1.57
N LYS A 37 -6.79 8.45 2.79
CA LYS A 37 -6.16 9.74 3.09
C LYS A 37 -4.65 9.68 2.87
N ILE A 38 -3.97 8.62 3.34
CA ILE A 38 -2.53 8.42 3.11
C ILE A 38 -2.21 8.41 1.62
N ILE A 39 -3.01 7.71 0.81
CA ILE A 39 -2.86 7.69 -0.66
C ILE A 39 -2.96 9.09 -1.26
N SER A 40 -3.96 9.85 -0.83
CA SER A 40 -4.23 11.19 -1.36
C SER A 40 -3.15 12.20 -0.96
N ASP A 41 -2.78 12.23 0.33
CA ASP A 41 -1.80 13.15 0.89
C ASP A 41 -0.40 12.94 0.29
N ASN A 42 0.01 11.68 0.13
CA ASN A 42 1.32 11.31 -0.44
C ASN A 42 1.30 11.19 -1.96
N LYS A 43 0.15 11.45 -2.61
CA LYS A 43 -0.05 11.34 -4.06
C LYS A 43 0.35 9.96 -4.61
N LEU A 44 0.07 8.90 -3.84
CA LEU A 44 0.49 7.54 -4.17
C LEU A 44 -0.19 6.99 -5.42
N TYR A 45 -1.34 7.56 -5.81
CA TYR A 45 -2.05 7.27 -7.05
C TYR A 45 -1.23 7.60 -8.32
N THR A 46 -0.08 8.27 -8.19
CA THR A 46 0.86 8.49 -9.30
C THR A 46 1.75 7.27 -9.58
N TYR A 47 1.83 6.33 -8.63
CA TYR A 47 2.54 5.08 -8.82
C TYR A 47 1.70 4.08 -9.60
N PRO A 48 2.31 3.28 -10.49
CA PRO A 48 1.58 2.26 -11.25
C PRO A 48 1.08 1.10 -10.37
N ILE A 49 1.67 0.89 -9.19
CA ILE A 49 1.13 0.02 -8.15
C ILE A 49 0.68 0.91 -7.00
N CYS A 50 -0.61 0.88 -6.67
CA CYS A 50 -1.20 1.55 -5.51
C CYS A 50 -2.38 0.72 -5.02
N ARG A 51 -2.27 0.09 -3.84
CA ARG A 51 -3.33 -0.75 -3.26
C ARG A 51 -3.40 -0.65 -1.74
N ILE A 52 -4.56 -0.99 -1.21
CA ILE A 52 -4.80 -1.15 0.23
C ILE A 52 -5.02 -2.64 0.46
N GLU A 53 -4.24 -3.23 1.35
CA GLU A 53 -4.38 -4.62 1.81
C GLU A 53 -4.97 -4.64 3.22
N VAL A 54 -5.85 -5.59 3.49
CA VAL A 54 -6.33 -5.85 4.86
C VAL A 54 -5.39 -6.90 5.45
N THR A 55 -4.51 -6.48 6.37
CA THR A 55 -3.43 -7.33 6.89
C THR A 55 -3.79 -8.09 8.16
N GLY A 56 -4.86 -7.69 8.85
CA GLY A 56 -5.37 -8.45 9.99
C GLY A 56 -6.34 -7.69 10.88
N PHE A 57 -6.31 -8.06 12.16
CA PHE A 57 -7.09 -7.44 13.21
C PHE A 57 -6.15 -7.00 14.33
N CYS A 58 -6.16 -5.71 14.68
CA CYS A 58 -5.48 -5.21 15.87
C CYS A 58 -6.20 -5.76 17.12
N SER A 59 -5.43 -6.45 17.96
CA SER A 59 -5.85 -7.08 19.22
C SER A 59 -6.18 -6.04 20.29
#